data_AF-A0A6M4GZT5-F1
#
_entry.id   AF-A0A6M4GZT5-F1
#
_cell.length_a   1.000
_cell.length_b   1.000
_cell.length_c   1.000
_cell.angle_alpha   90.00
_cell.angle_beta   90.00
_cell.angle_gamma   90.00
#
_symmetry.space_group_name_H-M   'P 1'
#
loop_
_entity.id
_entity.type
_entity.pdbx_description
1 polymer ?
#
loop_
_entity_poly.entity_id
_entity_poly.type
_entity_poly.pdbx_seq_one_letter_code
_entity_poly.pdbx_strand_id
1 'polypeptide(L)'
;MKRIALAVLLSLGAPFAFAAADPIPPHTCGDVPEYPGRLGTDNQKKNFDKSYKAYDKCIRAYIDDRVATMKANEATVNKIVEDTNTIVLKMRADSGEDVGKDAKAPAAPKMDTGGKQGAKY
;
A
#
# COMPACT_ATOMS: atom_id res chain seq x y z
N MET A 1 43.74 -12.91 -40.61
CA MET A 1 42.36 -13.36 -40.30
C MET A 1 41.96 -12.79 -38.95
N LYS A 2 41.15 -11.73 -38.93
CA LYS A 2 40.65 -11.03 -37.73
C LYS A 2 39.17 -10.79 -37.95
N ARG A 3 38.32 -11.62 -37.34
CA ARG A 3 36.85 -11.44 -37.32
C ARG A 3 36.27 -12.06 -36.07
N ILE A 4 36.44 -11.39 -34.93
CA ILE A 4 35.48 -11.47 -33.83
C ILE A 4 35.45 -10.07 -33.22
N ALA A 5 34.69 -9.19 -33.86
CA ALA A 5 34.43 -7.84 -33.36
C ALA A 5 32.94 -7.76 -33.00
N LEU A 6 32.69 -7.33 -31.76
CA LEU A 6 31.49 -6.68 -31.27
C LEU A 6 30.14 -7.38 -31.52
N ALA A 7 29.67 -8.13 -30.51
CA ALA A 7 28.25 -8.43 -30.36
C ALA A 7 27.81 -8.46 -28.88
N VAL A 8 28.35 -7.58 -28.03
CA VAL A 8 28.00 -7.52 -26.58
C VAL A 8 27.70 -6.08 -26.13
N LEU A 9 27.04 -5.28 -26.98
CA LEU A 9 26.66 -3.89 -26.63
C LEU A 9 25.18 -3.57 -26.85
N LEU A 10 24.33 -4.56 -27.14
CA LEU A 10 22.91 -4.35 -27.47
C LEU A 10 21.91 -4.76 -26.38
N SER A 11 22.35 -5.16 -25.18
CA SER A 11 21.44 -5.62 -24.12
C SER A 11 21.20 -4.63 -22.98
N LEU A 12 21.77 -3.42 -23.00
CA LEU A 12 21.65 -2.43 -21.90
C LEU A 12 20.48 -1.44 -22.05
N GLY A 13 19.61 -1.63 -23.04
CA GLY A 13 18.58 -0.64 -23.43
C GLY A 13 17.13 -1.12 -23.33
N ALA A 14 16.81 -2.11 -22.49
CA ALA A 14 15.40 -2.39 -22.20
C ALA A 14 14.88 -1.28 -21.28
N PRO A 15 13.91 -0.44 -21.69
CA PRO A 15 13.26 0.47 -20.76
C PRO A 15 12.63 -0.36 -19.65
N PHE A 16 13.04 -0.10 -18.40
CA PHE A 16 12.31 -0.59 -17.23
C PHE A 16 10.91 0.01 -17.30
N ALA A 17 9.97 -0.75 -17.85
CA ALA A 17 8.56 -0.43 -17.77
C ALA A 17 8.19 -0.57 -16.29
N PHE A 18 8.14 0.55 -15.58
CA PHE A 18 7.49 0.60 -14.28
C PHE A 18 6.03 0.23 -14.52
N ALA A 19 5.63 -0.95 -14.05
CA ALA A 19 4.24 -1.36 -14.09
C ALA A 19 3.42 -0.26 -13.39
N ALA A 20 2.48 0.34 -14.14
CA ALA A 20 1.55 1.29 -13.56
C ALA A 20 0.79 0.60 -12.42
N ALA A 21 0.61 1.31 -11.30
CA ALA A 21 -0.16 0.76 -10.19
C ALA A 21 -1.57 0.42 -10.69
N ASP A 22 -2.04 -0.79 -10.39
CA ASP A 22 -3.39 -1.19 -10.74
C ASP A 22 -4.40 -0.21 -10.11
N PRO A 23 -5.39 0.28 -10.89
CA PRO A 23 -6.35 1.23 -10.37
C PRO A 23 -7.15 0.62 -9.22
N ILE A 24 -7.34 1.39 -8.15
CA ILE A 24 -8.17 0.98 -7.02
C ILE A 24 -9.63 0.92 -7.51
N PRO A 25 -10.32 -0.23 -7.40
CA PRO A 25 -11.72 -0.34 -7.81
C PRO A 25 -12.58 0.66 -7.02
N PRO A 26 -13.46 1.43 -7.67
CA PRO A 26 -14.38 2.33 -6.96
C PRO A 26 -15.44 1.55 -6.17
N HIS A 27 -16.00 2.16 -5.13
CA HIS A 27 -17.14 1.57 -4.41
C HIS A 27 -18.42 1.65 -5.24
N THR A 28 -19.35 0.73 -4.99
CA THR A 28 -20.66 0.67 -5.69
C THR A 28 -21.83 1.10 -4.81
N CYS A 29 -21.56 1.81 -3.71
CA CYS A 29 -22.54 2.16 -2.67
C CYS A 29 -23.59 3.22 -3.04
N GLY A 30 -23.61 3.66 -4.30
CA GLY A 30 -24.42 4.79 -4.73
C GLY A 30 -23.91 6.12 -4.18
N ASP A 31 -24.73 7.16 -4.28
CA ASP A 31 -24.42 8.49 -3.78
C ASP A 31 -24.72 8.63 -2.29
N VAL A 32 -23.97 9.52 -1.64
CA VAL A 32 -24.23 9.92 -0.25
C VAL A 32 -25.63 10.55 -0.19
N PRO A 33 -26.54 10.09 0.69
CA PRO A 33 -27.84 10.71 0.85
C PRO A 33 -27.71 12.18 1.29
N GLU A 34 -28.57 13.06 0.76
CA GLU A 34 -28.55 14.47 1.11
C GLU A 34 -29.12 14.71 2.52
N TYR A 35 -28.37 15.43 3.36
CA TYR A 35 -28.81 15.74 4.71
C TYR A 35 -29.94 16.78 4.68
N PRO A 36 -31.12 16.50 5.28
CA PRO A 36 -32.29 17.36 5.18
C PRO A 36 -32.18 18.70 5.93
N GLY A 37 -31.07 18.94 6.63
CA GLY A 37 -30.80 20.19 7.33
C GLY A 37 -31.66 20.41 8.57
N ARG A 38 -31.46 21.57 9.21
CA ARG A 38 -32.14 21.91 10.47
C ARG A 38 -33.66 22.03 10.31
N LEU A 39 -34.10 22.58 9.18
CA LEU A 39 -35.52 22.82 8.86
C LEU A 39 -36.21 21.60 8.21
N GLY A 40 -35.49 20.48 8.05
CA GLY A 40 -36.06 19.25 7.54
C GLY A 40 -37.17 18.71 8.46
N THR A 41 -38.24 18.22 7.84
CA THR A 41 -39.34 17.54 8.54
C THR A 41 -38.87 16.25 9.21
N ASP A 42 -39.58 15.80 10.24
CA ASP A 42 -39.23 14.55 10.94
C ASP A 42 -39.24 13.33 10.03
N ASN A 43 -40.10 13.31 9.00
CA ASN A 43 -40.13 12.24 8.02
C ASN A 43 -38.87 12.26 7.13
N GLN A 44 -38.44 13.44 6.67
CA GLN A 44 -37.19 13.58 5.91
C GLN A 44 -35.97 13.12 6.72
N LYS A 45 -35.90 13.48 8.01
CA LYS A 45 -34.84 13.04 8.92
C LYS A 45 -34.84 11.52 9.08
N LYS A 46 -36.01 10.90 9.33
CA LYS A 46 -36.13 9.43 9.44
C LYS A 46 -35.75 8.70 8.15
N ASN A 47 -36.11 9.25 6.99
CA ASN A 47 -35.74 8.65 5.71
C ASN A 47 -34.24 8.80 5.43
N PHE A 48 -33.67 9.96 5.73
CA PHE A 48 -32.22 10.17 5.68
C PHE A 48 -31.48 9.16 6.56
N ASP A 49 -31.88 8.99 7.83
CA ASP A 49 -31.21 8.07 8.75
C ASP A 49 -31.19 6.63 8.24
N LYS A 50 -32.28 6.18 7.60
CA LYS A 50 -32.35 4.84 6.99
C LYS A 50 -31.42 4.72 5.79
N SER A 51 -31.49 5.67 4.87
CA SER A 51 -30.67 5.69 3.66
C SER A 51 -29.18 5.81 4.00
N TYR A 52 -28.83 6.68 4.94
CA TYR A 52 -27.47 6.90 5.39
C TYR A 52 -26.90 5.66 6.08
N LYS A 53 -27.67 4.97 6.92
CA LYS A 53 -27.21 3.69 7.52
C LYS A 53 -26.93 2.62 6.47
N ALA A 54 -27.74 2.55 5.41
CA ALA A 54 -27.50 1.61 4.31
C ALA A 54 -26.22 1.98 3.55
N TYR A 55 -26.03 3.27 3.25
CA TYR A 55 -24.82 3.79 2.62
C TYR A 55 -23.56 3.55 3.47
N ASP A 56 -23.57 3.93 4.76
CA ASP A 56 -22.46 3.74 5.70
C ASP A 56 -22.07 2.26 5.82
N LYS A 57 -23.06 1.37 5.93
CA LYS A 57 -22.80 -0.08 5.95
C LYS A 57 -22.10 -0.56 4.68
N CYS A 58 -22.53 -0.08 3.51
CA CYS A 58 -21.90 -0.45 2.26
C CYS A 58 -20.46 0.06 2.16
N ILE A 59 -20.22 1.34 2.52
CA ILE A 59 -18.89 1.93 2.46
C ILE A 59 -17.93 1.24 3.42
N ARG A 60 -18.37 0.88 4.63
CA ARG A 60 -17.57 0.10 5.57
C ARG A 60 -17.18 -1.25 4.98
N ALA A 61 -18.11 -1.96 4.36
CA ALA A 61 -17.80 -3.24 3.71
C ALA A 61 -16.75 -3.08 2.60
N TYR A 62 -16.85 -2.02 1.79
CA TYR A 62 -15.83 -1.70 0.79
C TYR A 62 -14.47 -1.40 1.44
N ILE A 63 -14.43 -0.59 2.50
CA ILE A 63 -13.18 -0.28 3.22
C ILE A 63 -12.56 -1.55 3.80
N ASP A 64 -13.36 -2.41 4.42
CA ASP A 64 -12.89 -3.67 5.01
C ASP A 64 -12.27 -4.59 3.95
N ASP A 65 -12.89 -4.70 2.77
CA ASP A 65 -12.35 -5.44 1.63
C ASP A 65 -11.00 -4.86 1.15
N ARG A 66 -10.90 -3.53 1.04
CA ARG A 66 -9.64 -2.86 0.67
C ARG A 66 -8.55 -3.08 1.71
N VAL A 67 -8.87 -3.01 3.00
CA VAL A 67 -7.93 -3.27 4.10
C VAL A 67 -7.46 -4.73 4.06
N ALA A 68 -8.35 -5.68 3.78
CA ALA A 68 -7.97 -7.09 3.64
C ALA A 68 -6.97 -7.29 2.49
N THR A 69 -7.21 -6.66 1.33
CA THR A 69 -6.30 -6.68 0.18
C THR A 69 -4.93 -6.08 0.53
N MET A 70 -4.91 -4.93 1.22
CA MET A 70 -3.66 -4.29 1.63
C MET A 70 -2.85 -5.17 2.58
N LYS A 71 -3.50 -5.82 3.56
CA LYS A 71 -2.83 -6.72 4.50
C LYS A 71 -2.22 -7.94 3.80
N ALA A 72 -2.91 -8.49 2.79
CA ALA A 72 -2.37 -9.59 1.99
C ALA A 72 -1.09 -9.16 1.26
N ASN A 73 -1.09 -7.97 0.66
CA ASN A 73 0.08 -7.41 -0.01
C ASN A 73 1.22 -7.09 0.98
N GLU A 74 0.89 -6.55 2.15
CA GLU A 74 1.87 -6.26 3.22
C GLU A 74 2.60 -7.53 3.66
N ALA A 75 1.90 -8.66 3.82
CA ALA A 75 2.53 -9.93 4.16
C ALA A 75 3.54 -10.38 3.09
N THR A 76 3.23 -10.19 1.81
CA THR A 76 4.16 -10.47 0.71
C THR A 76 5.39 -9.56 0.77
N VAL A 77 5.20 -8.26 0.99
CA VAL A 77 6.31 -7.30 1.10
C VAL A 77 7.22 -7.66 2.27
N ASN A 78 6.64 -7.95 3.44
CA ASN A 78 7.41 -8.34 4.63
C ASN A 78 8.26 -9.58 4.38
N LYS A 79 7.70 -10.59 3.71
CA LYS A 79 8.46 -11.79 3.32
C LYS A 79 9.64 -11.45 2.40
N ILE A 80 9.45 -10.58 1.41
CA ILE A 80 10.53 -10.16 0.51
C ILE A 80 11.63 -9.43 1.29
N VAL A 81 11.26 -8.58 2.24
CA VAL A 81 12.22 -7.90 3.12
C VAL A 81 13.02 -8.90 3.96
N GLU A 82 12.37 -9.90 4.55
CA GLU A 82 13.03 -10.98 5.30
C GLU A 82 13.99 -11.81 4.44
N ASP A 83 13.54 -12.21 3.24
CA ASP A 83 14.34 -12.97 2.27
C ASP A 83 15.59 -12.15 1.86
N THR A 84 15.40 -10.85 1.59
CA THR A 84 16.48 -9.92 1.21
C THR A 84 17.48 -9.74 2.36
N ASN A 85 17.00 -9.51 3.58
CA ASN A 85 17.84 -9.38 4.76
C ASN A 85 18.67 -10.66 4.98
N THR A 86 18.07 -11.83 4.80
CA THR A 86 18.76 -13.12 4.90
C THR A 86 19.88 -13.26 3.86
N ILE A 87 19.63 -12.85 2.61
CA ILE A 87 20.64 -12.90 1.54
C ILE A 87 21.79 -11.94 1.84
N VAL A 88 21.48 -10.70 2.22
CA VAL A 88 22.51 -9.69 2.53
C VAL A 88 23.40 -10.13 3.69
N LEU A 89 22.81 -10.73 4.73
CA LEU A 89 23.58 -11.29 5.85
C LEU A 89 24.49 -12.45 5.41
N LYS A 90 24.00 -13.35 4.55
CA LYS A 90 24.82 -14.44 3.98
C LYS A 90 25.98 -13.91 3.15
N MET A 91 25.72 -12.95 2.25
CA MET A 91 26.76 -12.33 1.43
C MET A 91 27.84 -11.66 2.28
N ARG A 92 27.44 -10.97 3.36
CA ARG A 92 28.40 -10.37 4.31
C ARG A 92 29.23 -11.43 5.03
N ALA A 93 28.60 -12.50 5.51
CA ALA A 93 29.31 -13.62 6.14
C ALA A 93 30.30 -14.29 5.19
N ASP A 94 29.91 -14.53 3.93
CA ASP A 94 30.75 -15.15 2.91
C ASP A 94 31.89 -14.23 2.43
N SER A 95 31.70 -12.91 2.49
CA SER A 95 32.72 -11.91 2.11
C SER A 95 33.86 -11.73 3.12
N GLY A 96 33.75 -12.31 4.32
CA GLY A 96 34.75 -12.18 5.38
C GLY A 96 34.81 -10.77 6.00
N GLU A 97 33.79 -9.94 5.79
CA GLU A 97 33.69 -8.61 6.39
C GLU A 97 33.22 -8.75 7.85
N ASP A 98 34.06 -8.35 8.81
CA ASP A 98 33.87 -8.60 10.25
C ASP A 98 32.55 -8.02 10.78
N VAL A 99 31.61 -8.90 11.13
CA VAL A 99 30.23 -8.59 11.59
C VAL A 99 30.16 -7.89 12.97
N GLY A 100 31.30 -7.56 13.58
CA GLY A 100 31.40 -7.07 14.95
C GLY A 100 31.27 -5.55 15.13
N LYS A 101 31.36 -4.73 14.08
CA LYS A 101 31.44 -3.26 14.24
C LYS A 101 30.15 -2.48 13.94
N ASP A 102 29.20 -3.09 13.24
CA ASP A 102 27.94 -2.42 12.85
C ASP A 102 26.68 -2.99 13.54
N ALA A 103 26.85 -3.85 14.55
CA ALA A 103 25.76 -4.39 15.37
C ALA A 103 25.03 -3.33 16.23
N LYS A 104 25.27 -2.04 15.99
CA LYS A 104 24.31 -1.01 16.33
C LYS A 104 23.42 -0.79 15.11
N ALA A 105 22.45 -1.69 14.95
CA ALA A 105 21.34 -1.49 14.02
C ALA A 105 20.86 -0.04 14.14
N PRO A 106 20.87 0.78 13.06
CA PRO A 106 20.10 2.00 13.09
C PRO A 106 18.67 1.53 13.35
N ALA A 107 18.12 1.99 14.48
CA ALA A 107 16.74 1.74 14.84
C ALA A 107 15.89 1.89 13.57
N ALA A 108 15.10 0.86 13.25
CA ALA A 108 14.17 0.91 12.13
C ALA A 108 13.54 2.31 12.12
N PRO A 109 13.57 3.05 11.00
CA PRO A 109 12.93 4.35 10.94
C PRO A 109 11.51 4.12 11.42
N LYS A 110 11.17 4.73 12.55
CA LYS A 110 9.79 4.74 13.02
C LYS A 110 9.02 5.35 11.86
N MET A 111 8.24 4.53 11.16
CA MET A 111 7.18 5.06 10.32
C MET A 111 6.28 5.81 11.29
N ASP A 112 6.48 7.12 11.34
CA ASP A 112 5.56 8.05 11.97
C ASP A 112 4.21 7.75 11.33
N THR A 113 3.34 7.09 12.08
CA THR A 113 1.91 7.04 11.83
C THR A 113 1.34 8.43 12.12
N GLY A 114 1.87 9.42 11.39
CA GLY A 114 1.49 10.81 11.43
C GLY A 114 0.12 10.91 10.78
N GLY A 115 -0.92 10.96 11.61
CA GLY A 115 -2.22 11.41 11.17
C GLY A 115 -3.41 10.77 11.86
N LYS A 116 -3.54 10.96 13.18
CA LYS A 116 -4.88 11.21 13.72
C LYS A 116 -5.41 12.50 13.09
N GLN A 117 -5.92 12.43 11.87
CA GLN A 117 -6.88 13.44 11.40
C GLN A 117 -8.21 13.11 12.06
N GLY A 118 -8.35 13.61 13.30
CA GLY A 118 -9.66 13.89 13.85
C GLY A 118 -10.30 14.98 13.00
N ALA A 119 -10.97 14.60 11.92
CA ALA A 119 -11.97 15.45 11.28
C ALA A 119 -13.19 15.44 12.20
N LYS A 120 -13.26 16.47 13.08
CA LYS A 120 -14.55 16.90 13.62
C LYS A 120 -15.34 17.47 12.45
N TYR A 121 -16.36 16.75 12.02
CA TYR A 121 -17.55 17.32 11.41
C TYR A 121 -18.76 16.65 12.07
#